data_AF-A0A961WVV5-F1
#
_entry.id   AF-A0A961WVV5-F1
#
_cell.length_a   1.000
_cell.length_b   1.000
_cell.length_c   1.000
_cell.angle_alpha   90.00
_cell.angle_beta   90.00
_cell.angle_gamma   90.00
#
_symmetry.space_group_name_H-M   'P 1'
#
loop_
_entity.id
_entity.type
_entity.pdbx_description
1 polymer ?
#
loop_
_entity_poly.entity_id
_entity_poly.type
_entity_poly.pdbx_seq_one_letter_code
_entity_poly.pdbx_strand_id
1 'polypeptide(L)' 'MKIKNSLKALKSRHRDNRMVRRKGRIYIINKQN' A
#
# COMPACT_ATOMS: atom_id res chain seq x y z
N MET A 1 -8.39 -2.18 -5.75
CA MET A 1 -7.82 -1.18 -4.82
C MET A 1 -8.69 -1.12 -3.57
N LYS A 2 -8.16 -1.43 -2.36
CA LYS A 2 -8.92 -1.33 -1.10
C LYS A 2 -8.59 0.00 -0.40
N ILE A 3 -9.61 0.80 -0.06
CA ILE A 3 -9.44 2.07 0.67
C ILE A 3 -9.67 1.81 2.16
N LYS A 4 -8.71 2.22 2.99
CA LYS A 4 -8.74 2.06 4.45
C LYS A 4 -8.11 3.28 5.11
N ASN A 5 -8.57 3.59 6.32
CA ASN A 5 -8.04 4.71 7.11
C ASN A 5 -6.62 4.43 7.63
N SER A 6 -6.26 3.16 7.83
CA SER A 6 -4.91 2.74 8.19
C SER A 6 -4.31 1.83 7.11
N LEU A 7 -3.08 2.15 6.71
CA LEU A 7 -2.29 1.36 5.77
C LEU A 7 -1.37 0.33 6.46
N LYS A 8 -1.28 0.34 7.81
CA LYS A 8 -0.37 -0.53 8.57
C LYS A 8 -0.66 -2.02 8.28
N ALA A 9 -1.92 -2.40 8.41
CA ALA A 9 -2.36 -3.77 8.12
C ALA A 9 -2.32 -4.12 6.63
N LEU A 10 -2.32 -3.14 5.72
CA LEU A 10 -2.15 -3.39 4.29
C LEU A 10 -0.68 -3.64 3.95
N LYS A 11 0.25 -2.90 4.58
CA LYS A 11 1.69 -3.05 4.40
C LYS A 11 2.19 -4.44 4.84
N SER A 12 1.72 -4.95 5.98
CA SER A 12 2.23 -6.21 6.56
C SER A 12 1.75 -7.49 5.88
N ARG A 13 0.77 -7.42 4.98
CA ARG A 13 0.18 -8.62 4.32
C ARG A 13 1.14 -9.36 3.40
N HIS A 14 2.14 -8.67 2.86
CA HIS A 14 3.09 -9.25 1.93
C HIS A 14 4.43 -8.53 2.06
N ARG A 15 5.54 -9.28 1.95
CA ARG A 15 6.90 -8.74 2.08
C ARG A 15 7.21 -7.65 1.04
N ASP A 16 6.70 -7.83 -0.18
CA ASP A 16 6.96 -6.94 -1.31
C ASP A 16 6.02 -5.72 -1.41
N ASN A 17 5.12 -5.54 -0.44
CA ASN A 17 4.29 -4.35 -0.36
C ASN A 17 5.15 -3.12 -0.10
N ARG A 18 5.08 -2.13 -1.01
CA ARG A 18 5.80 -0.86 -0.91
C ARG A 18 4.84 0.29 -0.70
N MET A 19 5.21 1.19 0.22
CA MET A 19 4.50 2.44 0.43
C MET A 19 5.01 3.47 -0.57
N VAL A 20 4.09 4.08 -1.33
CA VAL A 20 4.39 5.10 -2.33
C VAL A 20 3.46 6.29 -2.17
N ARG A 21 3.97 7.49 -2.45
CA ARG A 21 3.15 8.71 -2.54
C ARG A 21 2.86 9.01 -4.00
N ARG A 22 1.58 9.09 -4.37
CA ARG A 22 1.12 9.37 -5.74
C ARG A 22 -0.08 10.29 -5.68
N LYS A 23 -0.17 11.31 -6.54
CA LYS A 23 -1.32 12.22 -6.63
C LYS A 23 -1.79 12.75 -5.25
N GLY A 24 -0.84 13.14 -4.39
CA GLY A 24 -1.13 13.63 -3.03
C GLY A 24 -1.59 12.58 -2.00
N ARG A 25 -1.71 11.31 -2.36
CA ARG A 25 -2.19 10.23 -1.48
C ARG A 25 -1.10 9.17 -1.26
N ILE A 26 -1.17 8.49 -0.13
CA ILE A 26 -0.29 7.35 0.18
C ILE A 26 -0.99 6.07 -0.24
N TYR A 27 -0.27 5.24 -1.00
CA TYR A 27 -0.73 3.93 -1.45
C TYR A 27 0.24 2.86 -0.99
N ILE A 28 -0.28 1.66 -0.76
CA ILE A 28 0.51 0.44 -0.72
C ILE A 28 0.36 -0.22 -2.08
N ILE A 29 1.48 -0.45 -2.78
CA ILE A 29 1.53 -1.16 -4.06
C ILE A 29 2.32 -2.45 -3.89
N ASN A 30 2.00 -3.46 -4.67
CA ASN A 30 2.85 -4.63 -4.89
C ASN A 30 3.18 -4.64 -6.39
N LYS A 31 4.46 -4.82 -6.75
CA LYS A 31 4.93 -4.84 -8.14
C LYS A 31 5.22 -6.26 -8.67
N GLN A 32 5.02 -7.27 -7.84
CA GLN A 32 5.15 -8.68 -8.24
C GLN A 32 3.84 -9.25 -8.82
N ASN A 33 2.74 -8.49 -8.75
CA ASN A 33 1.42 -8.82 -9.30
C ASN A 33 0.93 -7.69 -10.21
#